data_AF-A0AA86WR03-F1
#
_entry.id   AF-A0AA86WR03-F1
#
_cell.length_a   1.000
_cell.length_b   1.000
_cell.length_c   1.000
_cell.angle_alpha   90.00
_cell.angle_beta   90.00
_cell.angle_gamma   90.00
#
_symmetry.space_group_name_H-M   'P 1'
#
loop_
_entity.id
_entity.type
_entity.pdbx_description
1 polymer ?
#
loop_
_entity_poly.entity_id
_entity_poly.type
_entity_poly.pdbx_seq_one_letter_code
_entity_poly.pdbx_strand_id
1 'polypeptide(L)'
;MNKTLSLLLTTTALVSTPLMADTNKQEMVNQIQAQVSSWIDIQVTPQSSIIQKMVFNCEFYSATPYIKSPDGSESSSGSYRFYAHNGVLGSMTEPFTTQPLPELTMCLKEDFVVTNQDEAQLLFEAIETVYPNHSMFDENFPKEIIQKPNGWHFIDGEIFDDKKGYVIESTPEGKVTKIIRSLNL
;
A
#
# COMPACT_ATOMS: atom_id res chain seq x y z
N MET A 1 -52.74 78.50 -6.07
CA MET A 1 -53.84 77.51 -6.02
C MET A 1 -53.31 76.18 -6.57
N ASN A 2 -53.25 75.17 -5.70
CA ASN A 2 -52.96 73.72 -5.87
C ASN A 2 -52.41 73.18 -7.20
N LYS A 3 -51.28 72.46 -7.11
CA LYS A 3 -51.29 70.98 -7.17
C LYS A 3 -49.92 70.39 -6.83
N THR A 4 -49.91 69.60 -5.77
CA THR A 4 -48.90 68.59 -5.42
C THR A 4 -48.86 67.52 -6.50
N LEU A 5 -47.66 67.11 -6.93
CA LEU A 5 -47.45 65.80 -7.54
C LEU A 5 -46.17 65.20 -6.96
N SER A 6 -46.36 64.08 -6.27
CA SER A 6 -45.36 63.23 -5.65
C SER A 6 -44.82 62.21 -6.67
N LEU A 7 -43.88 61.36 -6.23
CA LEU A 7 -43.28 60.17 -6.87
C LEU A 7 -42.04 60.47 -7.75
N LEU A 8 -40.92 59.74 -7.68
CA LEU A 8 -40.55 58.50 -6.97
C LEU A 8 -39.02 58.41 -7.01
N LEU A 9 -38.33 58.23 -5.87
CA LEU A 9 -36.96 57.73 -5.88
C LEU A 9 -37.01 56.24 -6.22
N THR A 10 -36.57 55.86 -7.42
CA THR A 10 -36.26 54.46 -7.72
C THR A 10 -34.88 54.13 -7.17
N THR A 11 -34.85 53.64 -5.93
CA THR A 11 -33.72 52.83 -5.45
C THR A 11 -33.68 51.56 -6.27
N THR A 12 -32.76 51.47 -7.23
CA THR A 12 -32.37 50.21 -7.85
C THR A 12 -31.74 49.34 -6.75
N ALA A 13 -32.49 48.34 -6.30
CA ALA A 13 -31.95 47.28 -5.46
C ALA A 13 -30.80 46.61 -6.22
N LEU A 14 -29.63 46.55 -5.59
CA LEU A 14 -28.55 45.66 -5.96
C LEU A 14 -29.12 44.23 -5.98
N VAL A 15 -29.27 43.66 -7.18
CA VAL A 15 -29.52 42.23 -7.33
C VAL A 15 -28.21 41.52 -6.97
N SER A 16 -28.04 41.23 -5.69
CA SER A 16 -27.00 40.32 -5.23
C SER A 16 -27.41 38.89 -5.57
N THR A 17 -27.17 38.47 -6.81
CA THR A 17 -27.17 37.04 -7.18
C THR A 17 -25.78 36.58 -7.61
N PRO A 18 -24.84 36.39 -6.66
CA PRO A 18 -23.74 35.46 -6.90
C PRO A 18 -23.87 34.15 -6.11
N LEU A 19 -24.69 34.07 -5.05
CA LEU A 19 -24.69 32.89 -4.17
C LEU A 19 -25.34 31.62 -4.75
N MET A 20 -26.39 31.73 -5.60
CA MET A 20 -27.14 30.54 -6.03
C MET A 20 -26.48 29.77 -7.18
N ALA A 21 -25.75 30.44 -8.07
CA ALA A 21 -25.04 29.77 -9.18
C ALA A 21 -23.86 28.93 -8.68
N ASP A 22 -23.12 29.44 -7.68
CA ASP A 22 -22.02 28.70 -7.04
C ASP A 22 -22.52 27.51 -6.22
N THR A 23 -23.69 27.63 -5.59
CA THR A 23 -24.32 26.53 -4.82
C THR A 23 -24.72 25.38 -5.74
N ASN A 24 -25.36 25.65 -6.88
CA ASN A 24 -25.74 24.62 -7.86
C ASN A 24 -24.52 23.91 -8.46
N LYS A 25 -23.43 24.65 -8.71
CA LYS A 25 -22.18 24.05 -9.22
C LYS A 25 -21.55 23.11 -8.20
N GLN A 26 -21.51 23.50 -6.93
CA GLN A 26 -20.98 22.66 -5.86
C GLN A 26 -21.85 21.42 -5.62
N GLU A 27 -23.17 21.56 -5.72
CA GLU A 27 -24.10 20.42 -5.62
C GLU A 27 -23.83 19.40 -6.73
N MET A 28 -23.67 19.83 -7.98
CA MET A 28 -23.32 18.94 -9.09
C MET A 28 -21.97 18.24 -8.88
N VAL A 29 -20.95 18.95 -8.36
CA VAL A 29 -19.66 18.33 -8.02
C VAL A 29 -19.84 17.21 -6.99
N ASN A 30 -20.61 17.46 -5.93
CA ASN A 30 -20.87 16.46 -4.88
C ASN A 30 -21.64 15.24 -5.44
N GLN A 31 -22.61 15.47 -6.32
CA GLN A 31 -23.36 14.39 -6.97
C GLN A 31 -22.46 13.51 -7.86
N ILE A 32 -21.58 14.14 -8.65
CA ILE A 32 -20.61 13.41 -9.48
C ILE A 32 -19.65 12.61 -8.60
N GLN A 33 -19.13 13.21 -7.51
CA GLN A 33 -18.24 12.51 -6.58
C GLN A 33 -18.93 11.29 -5.94
N ALA A 34 -20.15 11.47 -5.43
CA ALA A 34 -20.91 10.37 -4.84
C ALA A 34 -21.18 9.24 -5.87
N GLN A 35 -21.52 9.60 -7.10
CA GLN A 35 -21.75 8.65 -8.17
C GLN A 35 -20.46 7.87 -8.50
N VAL A 36 -19.34 8.55 -8.72
CA VAL A 36 -18.06 7.90 -9.04
C VAL A 36 -17.57 7.06 -7.86
N SER A 37 -17.74 7.51 -6.62
CA SER A 37 -17.39 6.72 -5.42
C SER A 37 -18.20 5.43 -5.32
N SER A 38 -19.45 5.41 -5.78
CA SER A 38 -20.27 4.19 -5.78
C SER A 38 -19.83 3.13 -6.80
N TRP A 39 -18.95 3.51 -7.74
CA TRP A 39 -18.34 2.57 -8.70
C TRP A 39 -17.13 1.85 -8.13
N ILE A 40 -16.60 2.29 -6.98
CA ILE A 40 -15.41 1.72 -6.37
C ILE A 40 -15.83 0.65 -5.36
N ASP A 41 -15.42 -0.58 -5.61
CA ASP A 41 -15.48 -1.70 -4.67
C ASP A 41 -14.07 -1.98 -4.14
N ILE A 42 -13.89 -2.16 -2.83
CA ILE A 42 -12.58 -2.46 -2.24
C ILE A 42 -12.68 -3.82 -1.57
N GLN A 43 -11.96 -4.80 -2.13
CA GLN A 43 -11.88 -6.13 -1.56
C GLN A 43 -10.65 -6.23 -0.68
N VAL A 44 -10.87 -6.52 0.61
CA VAL A 44 -9.80 -6.71 1.59
C VAL A 44 -9.71 -8.18 1.94
N THR A 45 -8.53 -8.76 1.73
CA THR A 45 -8.24 -10.17 1.97
C THR A 45 -7.13 -10.29 3.02
N PRO A 46 -7.36 -10.98 4.15
CA PRO A 46 -6.30 -11.27 5.10
C PRO A 46 -5.29 -12.25 4.49
N GLN A 47 -4.01 -11.93 4.65
CA GLN A 47 -2.90 -12.82 4.31
C GLN A 47 -2.45 -13.52 5.59
N SER A 48 -2.73 -14.82 5.69
CA SER A 48 -2.38 -15.60 6.88
C SER A 48 -1.75 -16.92 6.47
N SER A 49 -0.47 -17.08 6.82
CA SER A 49 0.26 -18.35 6.72
C SER A 49 0.79 -18.79 8.09
N ILE A 50 0.95 -20.09 8.31
CA ILE A 50 1.60 -20.62 9.52
C ILE A 50 3.03 -20.09 9.62
N ILE A 51 3.75 -20.04 8.50
CA ILE A 51 5.12 -19.54 8.41
C ILE A 51 5.20 -18.06 8.83
N GLN A 52 4.26 -17.22 8.36
CA GLN A 52 4.18 -15.82 8.82
C GLN A 52 4.04 -15.74 10.34
N LYS A 53 3.14 -16.53 10.92
CA LYS A 53 2.88 -16.53 12.37
C LYS A 53 4.05 -17.08 13.18
N MET A 54 4.98 -17.80 12.57
CA MET A 54 6.21 -18.24 13.24
C MET A 54 7.21 -17.09 13.37
N VAL A 55 7.31 -16.21 12.36
CA VAL A 55 8.33 -15.16 12.24
C VAL A 55 7.85 -13.78 12.69
N PHE A 56 6.62 -13.41 12.34
CA PHE A 56 6.06 -12.08 12.53
C PHE A 56 5.00 -12.03 13.64
N ASN A 57 4.81 -10.85 14.22
CA ASN A 57 3.77 -10.51 15.20
C ASN A 57 2.67 -9.59 14.62
N CYS A 58 2.77 -9.23 13.34
CA CYS A 58 1.76 -8.46 12.62
C CYS A 58 0.73 -9.36 11.92
N GLU A 59 -0.46 -8.81 11.70
CA GLU A 59 -1.45 -9.37 10.77
C GLU A 59 -1.29 -8.67 9.41
N PHE A 60 -1.25 -9.42 8.32
CA PHE A 60 -1.06 -8.86 6.98
C PHE A 60 -2.34 -8.92 6.16
N TYR A 61 -2.52 -7.93 5.26
CA TYR A 61 -3.71 -7.81 4.42
C TYR A 61 -3.33 -7.32 3.02
N SER A 62 -4.13 -7.73 2.05
CA SER A 62 -4.13 -7.18 0.70
C SER A 62 -5.46 -6.48 0.45
N ALA A 63 -5.44 -5.26 -0.07
CA ALA A 63 -6.64 -4.56 -0.53
C ALA A 63 -6.56 -4.30 -2.03
N THR A 64 -7.59 -4.71 -2.76
CA THR A 64 -7.67 -4.55 -4.22
C THR A 64 -8.88 -3.69 -4.55
N PRO A 65 -8.67 -2.45 -5.04
CA PRO A 65 -9.76 -1.63 -5.55
C PRO A 65 -10.17 -2.11 -6.95
N TYR A 66 -11.48 -2.18 -7.16
CA TYR A 66 -12.13 -2.44 -8.43
C TYR A 66 -13.00 -1.24 -8.80
N ILE A 67 -12.90 -0.79 -10.05
CA ILE A 67 -13.76 0.24 -10.62
C ILE A 67 -14.73 -0.43 -11.57
N LYS A 68 -16.02 -0.31 -11.25
CA LYS A 68 -17.13 -0.75 -12.09
C LYS A 68 -17.52 0.36 -13.05
N SER A 69 -17.19 0.19 -14.32
CA SER A 69 -17.58 1.11 -15.37
C SER A 69 -19.10 1.09 -15.60
N PRO A 70 -19.72 2.17 -16.11
CA PRO A 70 -21.15 2.21 -16.41
C PRO A 70 -21.63 1.15 -17.41
N ASP A 71 -20.72 0.60 -18.24
CA ASP A 71 -20.99 -0.48 -19.18
C ASP A 71 -20.98 -1.88 -18.53
N GLY A 72 -20.74 -1.97 -17.21
CA GLY A 72 -20.67 -3.20 -16.44
C GLY A 72 -19.30 -3.87 -16.45
N SER A 73 -18.29 -3.30 -17.11
CA SER A 73 -16.91 -3.79 -17.04
C SER A 73 -16.26 -3.46 -15.70
N GLU A 74 -15.31 -4.30 -15.27
CA GLU A 74 -14.53 -4.10 -14.06
C GLU A 74 -13.06 -3.93 -14.41
N SER A 75 -12.38 -3.00 -13.74
CA SER A 75 -10.94 -2.80 -13.84
C SER A 75 -10.33 -2.70 -12.44
N SER A 76 -9.09 -3.12 -12.29
CA SER A 76 -8.35 -3.00 -11.03
C SER A 76 -6.98 -2.37 -11.27
N SER A 77 -6.51 -1.58 -10.31
CA SER A 77 -5.17 -0.99 -10.31
C SER A 77 -4.13 -1.87 -9.61
N GLY A 78 -4.45 -3.13 -9.32
CA GLY A 78 -3.60 -4.04 -8.57
C GLY A 78 -3.88 -4.00 -7.07
N SER A 79 -3.14 -4.82 -6.32
CA SER A 79 -3.31 -4.99 -4.89
C SER A 79 -2.31 -4.17 -4.09
N TYR A 80 -2.78 -3.58 -3.00
CA TYR A 80 -1.97 -2.83 -2.03
C TYR A 80 -1.85 -3.61 -0.73
N ARG A 81 -0.67 -3.60 -0.12
CA ARG A 81 -0.41 -4.37 1.11
C ARG A 81 -0.48 -3.51 2.37
N PHE A 82 -1.03 -4.09 3.42
CA PHE A 82 -1.20 -3.46 4.73
C PHE A 82 -0.79 -4.42 5.84
N TYR A 83 -0.47 -3.86 6.99
CA TYR A 83 -0.25 -4.60 8.23
C TYR A 83 -1.07 -4.01 9.37
N ALA A 84 -1.47 -4.83 10.33
CA ALA A 84 -1.95 -4.41 11.62
C ALA A 84 -0.98 -4.87 12.71
N HIS A 85 -0.59 -3.95 13.59
CA HIS A 85 0.28 -4.22 14.72
C HIS A 85 -0.28 -3.53 15.97
N ASN A 86 -0.59 -4.29 17.02
CA ASN A 86 -1.20 -3.77 18.25
C ASN A 86 -2.46 -2.91 18.01
N GLY A 87 -3.30 -3.28 17.04
CA GLY A 87 -4.52 -2.57 16.67
C GLY A 87 -4.30 -1.31 15.82
N VAL A 88 -3.06 -0.99 15.44
CA VAL A 88 -2.72 0.11 14.54
C VAL A 88 -2.53 -0.42 13.12
N LEU A 89 -3.26 0.16 12.16
CA LEU A 89 -3.14 -0.12 10.73
C LEU A 89 -2.00 0.71 10.12
N GLY A 90 -1.17 0.07 9.31
CA GLY A 90 -0.18 0.72 8.45
C GLY A 90 -0.16 0.14 7.05
N SER A 91 0.43 0.89 6.11
CA SER A 91 0.70 0.43 4.75
C SER A 91 2.08 -0.18 4.66
N MET A 92 2.22 -1.27 3.90
CA MET A 92 3.52 -1.86 3.59
C MET A 92 4.22 -1.08 2.48
N THR A 93 5.54 -0.96 2.54
CA THR A 93 6.33 -0.37 1.47
C THR A 93 6.47 -1.34 0.30
N GLU A 94 5.95 -0.98 -0.88
CA GLU A 94 6.02 -1.84 -2.07
C GLU A 94 7.45 -1.94 -2.64
N PRO A 95 8.06 -3.14 -2.74
CA PRO A 95 9.49 -3.36 -2.96
C PRO A 95 9.90 -3.30 -4.45
N PHE A 96 9.59 -2.19 -5.13
CA PHE A 96 9.92 -2.02 -6.56
C PHE A 96 11.37 -1.62 -6.84
N THR A 97 12.10 -1.18 -5.83
CA THR A 97 13.49 -0.71 -5.97
C THR A 97 14.39 -1.28 -4.88
N THR A 98 15.70 -0.99 -4.96
CA THR A 98 16.60 -1.25 -3.83
C THR A 98 16.26 -0.29 -2.68
N GLN A 99 15.60 -0.79 -1.65
CA GLN A 99 15.06 0.03 -0.56
C GLN A 99 14.88 -0.76 0.74
N PRO A 100 14.98 -0.10 1.91
CA PRO A 100 14.65 -0.73 3.18
C PRO A 100 13.15 -1.06 3.27
N LEU A 101 12.84 -2.14 3.99
CA LEU A 101 11.47 -2.58 4.31
C LEU A 101 11.26 -2.55 5.83
N PRO A 102 11.18 -1.33 6.43
CA PRO A 102 11.16 -1.19 7.88
C PRO A 102 9.94 -1.85 8.52
N GLU A 103 8.82 -1.97 7.80
CA GLU A 103 7.61 -2.62 8.30
C GLU A 103 7.85 -4.11 8.55
N LEU A 104 8.59 -4.80 7.67
CA LEU A 104 8.93 -6.20 7.90
C LEU A 104 9.81 -6.36 9.14
N THR A 105 10.83 -5.51 9.30
CA THR A 105 11.71 -5.55 10.47
C THR A 105 10.95 -5.26 11.76
N MET A 106 10.06 -4.26 11.76
CA MET A 106 9.20 -3.94 12.90
C MET A 106 8.25 -5.10 13.25
N CYS A 107 7.73 -5.79 12.24
CA CYS A 107 6.81 -6.91 12.44
C CYS A 107 7.49 -8.19 12.92
N LEU A 108 8.83 -8.28 12.97
CA LEU A 108 9.51 -9.46 13.49
C LEU A 108 9.17 -9.67 14.97
N LYS A 109 9.01 -10.92 15.37
CA LYS A 109 8.93 -11.23 16.80
C LYS A 109 10.23 -10.82 17.51
N GLU A 110 10.08 -10.41 18.77
CA GLU A 110 11.19 -9.90 19.57
C GLU A 110 12.27 -10.96 19.79
N ASP A 111 11.88 -12.23 19.90
CA ASP A 111 12.75 -13.39 20.11
C ASP A 111 13.21 -14.06 18.80
N PHE A 112 12.74 -13.60 17.64
CA PHE A 112 13.16 -14.17 16.37
C PHE A 112 14.62 -13.81 16.04
N VAL A 113 15.40 -14.84 15.73
CA VAL A 113 16.82 -14.75 15.37
C VAL A 113 17.11 -15.60 14.13
N VAL A 114 18.17 -15.24 13.40
CA VAL A 114 18.65 -15.95 12.22
C VAL A 114 20.14 -16.28 12.40
N THR A 115 20.39 -17.42 13.01
CA THR A 115 21.72 -17.95 13.35
C THR A 115 22.15 -19.09 12.44
N ASN A 116 21.20 -19.72 11.75
CA ASN A 116 21.43 -20.89 10.90
C ASN A 116 20.58 -20.87 9.63
N GLN A 117 20.83 -21.83 8.74
CA GLN A 117 20.18 -21.94 7.43
C GLN A 117 18.66 -22.17 7.53
N ASP A 118 18.19 -22.93 8.52
CA ASP A 118 16.77 -23.25 8.66
C ASP A 118 15.97 -22.01 9.10
N GLU A 119 16.52 -21.22 10.02
CA GLU A 119 15.96 -19.93 10.43
C GLU A 119 15.98 -18.90 9.28
N ALA A 120 17.04 -18.93 8.47
CA ALA A 120 17.16 -18.08 7.29
C ALA A 120 16.11 -18.43 6.24
N GLN A 121 15.90 -19.73 5.98
CA GLN A 121 14.86 -20.24 5.11
C GLN A 121 13.47 -19.85 5.62
N LEU A 122 13.23 -20.01 6.93
CA LEU A 122 11.95 -19.66 7.54
C LEU A 122 11.64 -18.15 7.38
N LEU A 123 12.64 -17.28 7.59
CA LEU A 123 12.48 -15.85 7.35
C LEU A 123 12.21 -15.55 5.87
N PHE A 124 12.94 -16.19 4.96
CA PHE A 124 12.76 -15.96 3.53
C PHE A 124 11.34 -16.32 3.08
N GLU A 125 10.86 -17.51 3.43
CA GLU A 125 9.49 -17.94 3.12
C GLU A 125 8.44 -17.03 3.76
N ALA A 126 8.67 -16.57 4.99
CA ALA A 126 7.79 -15.61 5.64
C ALA A 126 7.72 -14.28 4.88
N ILE A 127 8.85 -13.76 4.38
CA ILE A 127 8.86 -12.56 3.55
C ILE A 127 8.05 -12.78 2.27
N GLU A 128 8.20 -13.93 1.62
CA GLU A 128 7.51 -14.23 0.35
C GLU A 128 6.00 -14.40 0.49
N THR A 129 5.53 -14.81 1.66
CA THR A 129 4.07 -14.83 1.91
C THR A 129 3.48 -13.42 2.03
N VAL A 130 4.29 -12.41 2.37
CA VAL A 130 3.88 -10.99 2.41
C VAL A 130 4.07 -10.36 1.02
N TYR A 131 5.21 -10.61 0.40
CA TYR A 131 5.57 -10.16 -0.95
C TYR A 131 5.71 -11.36 -1.90
N PRO A 132 4.58 -11.94 -2.34
CA PRO A 132 4.64 -13.04 -3.28
C PRO A 132 5.24 -12.56 -4.59
N ASN A 133 6.30 -13.26 -5.04
CA ASN A 133 6.92 -12.99 -6.33
C ASN A 133 6.00 -13.56 -7.43
N HIS A 134 5.15 -12.71 -8.00
CA HIS A 134 4.26 -13.06 -9.11
C HIS A 134 4.88 -12.79 -10.49
N SER A 135 6.20 -12.57 -10.55
CA SER A 135 6.90 -12.40 -11.83
C SER A 135 6.92 -13.73 -12.58
N MET A 136 6.25 -13.78 -13.73
CA MET A 136 6.31 -14.92 -14.67
C MET A 136 7.75 -15.24 -15.14
N PHE A 137 8.69 -14.31 -14.98
CA PHE A 137 10.10 -14.48 -15.31
C PHE A 137 10.89 -15.21 -14.22
N ASP A 138 10.41 -15.16 -12.97
CA ASP A 138 11.12 -15.67 -11.80
C ASP A 138 10.41 -16.86 -11.14
N GLU A 139 9.24 -17.28 -11.64
CA GLU A 139 8.42 -18.34 -11.03
C GLU A 139 9.20 -19.66 -10.89
N ASN A 140 10.17 -19.91 -11.76
CA ASN A 140 11.05 -21.09 -11.73
C ASN A 140 12.50 -20.76 -11.35
N PHE A 141 12.79 -19.54 -10.87
CA PHE A 141 14.13 -19.18 -10.46
C PHE A 141 14.55 -20.02 -9.23
N PRO A 142 15.72 -20.69 -9.26
CA PRO A 142 16.18 -21.46 -8.11
C PRO A 142 16.55 -20.50 -6.98
N LYS A 143 15.74 -20.46 -5.94
CA LYS A 143 15.98 -19.61 -4.77
C LYS A 143 17.29 -19.98 -4.09
N GLU A 144 18.06 -18.96 -3.70
CA GLU A 144 19.34 -19.15 -3.02
C GLU A 144 19.34 -18.40 -1.69
N ILE A 145 19.98 -18.99 -0.68
CA ILE A 145 20.25 -18.34 0.60
C ILE A 145 21.76 -18.41 0.84
N ILE A 146 22.37 -17.25 0.98
CA ILE A 146 23.82 -17.11 1.14
C ILE A 146 24.11 -16.40 2.45
N GLN A 147 24.82 -17.07 3.34
CA GLN A 147 25.33 -16.45 4.57
C GLN A 147 26.43 -15.43 4.25
N LYS A 148 26.37 -14.27 4.90
CA LYS A 148 27.36 -13.20 4.83
C LYS A 148 27.88 -12.87 6.24
N PRO A 149 29.04 -12.19 6.38
CA PRO A 149 29.58 -11.87 7.70
C PRO A 149 28.63 -11.11 8.63
N ASN A 150 27.75 -10.27 8.08
CA ASN A 150 26.82 -9.42 8.83
C ASN A 150 25.34 -9.78 8.59
N GLY A 151 25.06 -11.02 8.18
CA GLY A 151 23.69 -11.49 7.96
C GLY A 151 23.56 -12.40 6.74
N TRP A 152 22.55 -12.15 5.90
CA TRP A 152 22.13 -13.09 4.87
C TRP A 152 21.70 -12.39 3.59
N HIS A 153 21.96 -13.02 2.44
CA HIS A 153 21.35 -12.65 1.16
C HIS A 153 20.36 -13.74 0.78
N PHE A 154 19.11 -13.35 0.54
CA PHE A 154 18.07 -14.21 -0.02
C PHE A 154 17.88 -13.80 -1.48
N ILE A 155 17.90 -14.75 -2.40
CA ILE A 155 17.84 -14.48 -3.83
C ILE A 155 16.57 -15.12 -4.37
N ASP A 156 15.73 -14.28 -4.99
CA ASP A 156 14.38 -14.64 -5.46
C ASP A 156 14.18 -14.39 -6.96
N GLY A 157 15.23 -14.03 -7.68
CA GLY A 157 15.18 -13.82 -9.13
C GLY A 157 16.42 -13.13 -9.68
N GLU A 158 16.29 -12.70 -10.93
CA GLU A 158 17.34 -11.99 -11.68
C GLU A 158 16.72 -10.90 -12.56
N ILE A 159 17.39 -9.77 -12.72
CA ILE A 159 16.99 -8.69 -13.61
C ILE A 159 18.22 -8.08 -14.28
N PHE A 160 18.24 -8.03 -15.61
CA PHE A 160 19.40 -7.51 -16.38
C PHE A 160 20.74 -8.14 -15.96
N ASP A 161 20.76 -9.46 -15.78
CA ASP A 161 21.91 -10.25 -15.33
C ASP A 161 22.37 -9.98 -13.87
N ASP A 162 21.66 -9.12 -13.14
CA ASP A 162 21.88 -8.87 -11.71
C ASP A 162 20.90 -9.68 -10.87
N LYS A 163 21.43 -10.39 -9.85
CA LYS A 163 20.59 -11.13 -8.92
C LYS A 163 19.76 -10.16 -8.08
N LYS A 164 18.48 -10.48 -7.87
CA LYS A 164 17.59 -9.73 -6.99
C LYS A 164 17.11 -10.58 -5.82
N GLY A 165 16.86 -9.93 -4.70
CA GLY A 165 16.17 -10.52 -3.55
C GLY A 165 16.24 -9.62 -2.33
N TYR A 166 16.62 -10.16 -1.17
CA TYR A 166 16.65 -9.45 0.11
C TYR A 166 18.03 -9.51 0.75
N VAL A 167 18.50 -8.36 1.25
CA VAL A 167 19.63 -8.28 2.16
C VAL A 167 19.09 -8.21 3.59
N ILE A 168 19.52 -9.15 4.42
CA ILE A 168 19.22 -9.22 5.83
C ILE A 168 20.48 -8.82 6.58
N GLU A 169 20.41 -7.73 7.33
CA GLU A 169 21.45 -7.35 8.27
C GLU A 169 21.07 -7.87 9.66
N SER A 170 22.03 -8.49 10.35
CA SER A 170 21.82 -9.02 11.71
C SER A 170 23.01 -8.77 12.61
N THR A 171 22.76 -8.78 13.92
CA THR A 171 23.82 -8.79 14.94
C THR A 171 24.55 -10.15 14.95
N PRO A 172 25.72 -10.27 15.62
CA PRO A 172 26.41 -11.55 15.79
C PRO A 172 25.56 -12.64 16.47
N GLU A 173 24.59 -12.24 17.29
CA GLU A 173 23.64 -13.14 17.96
C GLU A 173 22.46 -13.55 17.04
N GLY A 174 22.46 -13.11 15.79
CA GLY A 174 21.43 -13.41 14.80
C GLY A 174 20.19 -12.51 14.86
N LYS A 175 20.18 -11.46 15.70
CA LYS A 175 19.05 -10.54 15.74
C LYS A 175 19.00 -9.72 14.46
N VAL A 176 17.93 -9.84 13.69
CA VAL A 176 17.74 -9.06 12.45
C VAL A 176 17.51 -7.60 12.80
N THR A 177 18.32 -6.71 12.22
CA THR A 177 18.26 -5.26 12.43
C THR A 177 17.70 -4.54 11.22
N LYS A 178 17.76 -5.15 10.03
CA LYS A 178 17.29 -4.53 8.79
C LYS A 178 16.95 -5.58 7.73
N ILE A 179 15.89 -5.32 6.99
CA ILE A 179 15.50 -6.05 5.79
C ILE A 179 15.46 -5.07 4.63
N ILE A 180 16.16 -5.36 3.54
CA ILE A 180 16.30 -4.50 2.38
C ILE A 180 15.93 -5.29 1.13
N ARG A 181 15.00 -4.80 0.33
CA ARG A 181 14.87 -5.28 -1.05
C ARG A 181 16.10 -4.83 -1.81
N SER A 182 16.77 -5.71 -2.54
CA SER A 182 17.87 -5.38 -3.44
C SER A 182 17.58 -5.91 -4.84
N LEU A 183 17.87 -5.09 -5.85
CA LEU A 183 17.82 -5.47 -7.26
C LEU A 183 19.20 -5.79 -7.86
N ASN A 184 20.25 -5.79 -7.03
CA ASN A 184 21.65 -5.94 -7.45
C ASN A 184 22.53 -6.59 -6.35
N LEU A 185 22.32 -7.89 -6.11
CA LEU A 185 23.00 -8.69 -5.07
C LEU A 185 24.33 -9.32 -5.51
#